data_AF-A0AA95KWG2-F1
#
_entry.id   AF-A0AA95KWG2-F1
#
_cell.length_a   1.000
_cell.length_b   1.000
_cell.length_c   1.000
_cell.angle_alpha   90.00
_cell.angle_beta   90.00
_cell.angle_gamma   90.00
#
_symmetry.space_group_name_H-M   'P 1'
#
loop_
_entity.id
_entity.type
_entity.pdbx_description
1 polymer ?
#
loop_
_entity_poly.entity_id
_entity_poly.type
_entity_poly.pdbx_seq_one_letter_code
_entity_poly.pdbx_strand_id
1 'polypeptide(L)'
;MAHLTRELVGGQLAVTPDSVTMADSEIKPYIDQYYSVGTWSPEDRGKLLYFARDLLNSSYAGHRTTFELFAQSPPFAQQMAVFNNFDLEPNRELVRKAAGIKPNTTKSSIRL
;
A
#
# COMPACT_ATOMS: atom_id res chain seq x y z
N MET A 1 -0.78 -0.14 3.65
CA MET A 1 -2.02 -0.85 4.05
C MET A 1 -2.55 -1.81 2.99
N ALA A 2 -2.62 -1.43 1.70
CA ALA A 2 -3.13 -2.32 0.64
C ALA A 2 -2.43 -3.68 0.54
N HIS A 3 -1.09 -3.72 0.69
CA HIS A 3 -0.33 -4.97 0.69
C HIS A 3 -0.68 -5.88 1.89
N LEU A 4 -0.79 -5.30 3.09
CA LEU A 4 -1.22 -6.03 4.28
C LEU A 4 -2.61 -6.66 4.09
N THR A 5 -3.56 -5.91 3.51
CA THR A 5 -4.89 -6.44 3.21
C THR A 5 -4.80 -7.60 2.21
N ARG A 6 -3.93 -7.53 1.19
CA ARG A 6 -3.71 -8.65 0.25
C ARG A 6 -3.16 -9.88 0.95
N GLU A 7 -2.22 -9.71 1.88
CA GLU A 7 -1.66 -10.82 2.67
C GLU A 7 -2.73 -11.47 3.57
N LEU A 8 -3.59 -10.67 4.20
CA LEU A 8 -4.67 -11.16 5.07
C LEU A 8 -5.79 -11.87 4.30
N VAL A 9 -6.18 -11.34 3.13
CA VAL A 9 -7.22 -11.94 2.29
C VAL A 9 -6.70 -13.20 1.58
N GLY A 10 -5.41 -13.24 1.26
CA GLY A 10 -4.78 -14.33 0.55
C GLY A 10 -5.35 -14.54 -0.85
N GLY A 11 -5.28 -15.78 -1.33
CA GLY A 11 -5.70 -16.14 -2.69
C GLY A 11 -7.19 -15.93 -2.98
N GLN A 12 -8.03 -15.78 -1.96
CA GLN A 12 -9.48 -15.59 -2.12
C GLN A 12 -9.81 -14.35 -2.97
N LEU A 13 -8.95 -13.33 -2.97
CA LEU A 13 -9.13 -12.14 -3.78
C LEU A 13 -9.25 -12.44 -5.30
N ALA A 14 -8.63 -13.54 -5.76
CA ALA A 14 -8.62 -13.96 -7.16
C ALA A 14 -9.61 -15.09 -7.49
N VAL A 15 -10.02 -15.89 -6.48
CA VAL A 15 -10.80 -17.12 -6.69
C VAL A 15 -12.21 -17.07 -6.12
N THR A 16 -12.60 -15.98 -5.47
CA THR A 16 -13.99 -15.80 -4.98
C THR A 16 -14.96 -15.86 -6.18
N PRO A 17 -15.94 -16.77 -6.19
CA PRO A 17 -16.95 -16.86 -7.25
C PRO A 17 -17.86 -15.62 -7.26
N ASP A 18 -18.44 -15.31 -8.41
CA ASP A 18 -19.45 -14.25 -8.49
C ASP A 18 -20.78 -14.60 -7.81
N SER A 19 -21.57 -13.56 -7.53
CA SER A 19 -22.83 -13.71 -6.82
C SER A 19 -23.83 -14.59 -7.55
N VAL A 20 -23.79 -14.63 -8.89
CA VAL A 20 -24.64 -15.50 -9.70
C VAL A 20 -24.25 -16.95 -9.48
N THR A 21 -22.96 -17.25 -9.55
CA THR A 21 -22.37 -18.57 -9.30
C THR A 21 -22.65 -19.03 -7.87
N MET A 22 -22.54 -18.13 -6.89
CA MET A 22 -22.83 -18.45 -5.48
C MET A 22 -24.32 -18.72 -5.22
N ALA A 23 -25.21 -18.17 -6.03
CA ALA A 23 -26.66 -18.32 -5.90
C ALA A 23 -27.23 -19.48 -6.74
N ASP A 24 -26.43 -20.05 -7.64
CA ASP A 24 -26.82 -21.18 -8.48
C ASP A 24 -27.26 -22.37 -7.63
N SER A 25 -28.40 -23.01 -7.97
CA SER A 25 -28.99 -24.05 -7.14
C SER A 25 -28.16 -25.33 -7.06
N GLU A 26 -27.36 -25.63 -8.07
CA GLU A 26 -26.47 -26.80 -8.08
C GLU A 26 -25.18 -26.53 -7.29
N ILE A 27 -24.73 -25.26 -7.25
CA ILE A 27 -23.49 -24.86 -6.59
C ILE A 27 -23.71 -24.46 -5.12
N LYS A 28 -24.86 -23.85 -4.82
CA LYS A 28 -25.22 -23.30 -3.51
C LYS A 28 -24.97 -24.26 -2.33
N PRO A 29 -25.28 -25.57 -2.41
CA PRO A 29 -24.97 -26.50 -1.32
C PRO A 29 -23.47 -26.54 -0.97
N TYR A 30 -22.58 -26.45 -1.96
CA TYR A 30 -21.13 -26.42 -1.75
C TYR A 30 -20.67 -25.08 -1.19
N ILE A 31 -21.27 -23.97 -1.64
CA ILE A 31 -20.97 -22.64 -1.11
C ILE A 31 -21.37 -22.54 0.36
N ASP A 32 -22.56 -23.03 0.71
CA ASP A 32 -23.04 -23.03 2.09
C ASP A 32 -22.11 -23.86 3.01
N GLN A 33 -21.61 -24.99 2.52
CA GLN A 33 -20.71 -25.87 3.26
C GLN A 33 -19.28 -25.33 3.39
N TYR A 34 -18.66 -24.89 2.28
CA TYR A 34 -17.21 -24.61 2.25
C TYR A 34 -16.85 -23.13 2.38
N TYR A 35 -17.81 -22.23 2.15
CA TYR A 35 -17.55 -20.80 2.19
C TYR A 35 -17.86 -20.16 3.55
N SER A 36 -18.61 -20.82 4.42
CA SER A 36 -18.87 -20.39 5.80
C SER A 36 -17.61 -20.45 6.67
N VAL A 37 -17.47 -19.52 7.64
CA VAL A 37 -16.34 -19.48 8.57
C VAL A 37 -16.82 -19.09 9.97
N GLY A 38 -16.80 -20.04 10.90
CA GLY A 38 -17.26 -19.81 12.27
C GLY A 38 -18.71 -19.34 12.28
N THR A 39 -18.95 -18.12 12.75
CA THR A 39 -20.27 -17.49 12.78
C THR A 39 -20.65 -16.73 11.50
N TRP A 40 -19.74 -16.64 10.53
CA TRP A 40 -19.94 -15.84 9.32
C TRP A 40 -20.56 -16.68 8.20
N SER A 41 -21.65 -16.16 7.63
CA SER A 41 -22.32 -16.77 6.49
C SER A 41 -21.46 -16.67 5.21
N PRO A 42 -21.69 -17.55 4.21
CA PRO A 42 -21.09 -17.42 2.89
C PRO A 42 -21.34 -16.05 2.25
N GLU A 43 -22.53 -15.49 2.46
CA GLU A 43 -22.94 -14.19 1.93
C GLU A 43 -22.12 -13.06 2.55
N ASP A 44 -22.00 -13.04 3.88
CA ASP A 44 -21.23 -12.00 4.58
C ASP A 44 -19.74 -12.06 4.20
N ARG A 45 -19.19 -13.27 4.16
CA ARG A 45 -17.81 -13.48 3.72
C ARG A 45 -17.63 -13.04 2.27
N GLY A 46 -18.53 -13.42 1.37
CA GLY A 46 -18.51 -13.02 -0.04
C GLY A 46 -18.52 -11.50 -0.20
N LYS A 47 -19.42 -10.80 0.50
CA LYS A 47 -19.49 -9.33 0.49
C LYS A 47 -18.18 -8.69 0.93
N LEU A 48 -17.56 -9.19 2.01
CA LEU A 48 -16.28 -8.67 2.49
C LEU A 48 -15.16 -8.88 1.47
N LEU A 49 -15.08 -10.07 0.86
CA LEU A 49 -14.05 -10.40 -0.12
C LEU A 49 -14.22 -9.56 -1.41
N TYR A 50 -15.45 -9.35 -1.86
CA TYR A 50 -15.76 -8.47 -2.98
C TYR A 50 -15.39 -7.02 -2.70
N PHE A 51 -15.72 -6.53 -1.51
CA PHE A 51 -15.35 -5.19 -1.08
C PHE A 51 -13.82 -5.02 -1.06
N ALA A 52 -13.08 -6.00 -0.53
CA ALA A 52 -11.63 -6.00 -0.58
C ALA A 52 -11.10 -5.99 -2.03
N ARG A 53 -11.69 -6.80 -2.92
CA ARG A 53 -11.33 -6.82 -4.35
C ARG A 53 -11.53 -5.47 -5.01
N ASP A 54 -12.65 -4.79 -4.71
CA ASP A 54 -12.95 -3.48 -5.25
C ASP A 54 -11.97 -2.40 -4.79
N LEU A 55 -11.46 -2.49 -3.57
CA LEU A 55 -10.46 -1.56 -3.05
C LEU A 55 -9.01 -1.86 -3.48
N LEU A 56 -8.73 -3.08 -3.93
CA LEU A 56 -7.35 -3.53 -4.17
C LEU A 56 -7.03 -3.85 -5.63
N ASN A 57 -7.99 -4.38 -6.39
CA ASN A 57 -7.75 -5.00 -7.71
C ASN A 57 -8.72 -4.53 -8.81
N SER A 58 -9.66 -3.64 -8.51
CA SER A 58 -10.55 -3.06 -9.53
C SER A 58 -9.92 -1.87 -10.25
N SER A 59 -10.56 -1.41 -11.34
CA SER A 59 -10.21 -0.14 -11.99
C SER A 59 -10.30 1.06 -11.04
N TYR A 60 -11.25 1.02 -10.09
CA TYR A 60 -11.36 2.03 -9.04
C TYR A 60 -10.12 2.00 -8.12
N ALA A 61 -9.71 0.83 -7.66
CA ALA A 61 -8.50 0.65 -6.85
C ALA A 61 -7.25 1.18 -7.57
N GLY A 62 -7.11 0.87 -8.85
CA GLY A 62 -6.01 1.36 -9.69
C GLY A 62 -5.99 2.89 -9.75
N HIS A 63 -7.14 3.52 -10.00
CA HIS A 63 -7.26 4.97 -9.99
C HIS A 63 -6.88 5.57 -8.62
N ARG A 64 -7.39 5.01 -7.52
CA ARG A 64 -7.09 5.48 -6.16
C ARG A 64 -5.61 5.34 -5.80
N THR A 65 -4.96 4.27 -6.24
CA THR A 65 -3.52 4.04 -6.03
C THR A 65 -2.68 5.07 -6.80
N THR A 66 -3.01 5.31 -8.07
CA THR A 66 -2.34 6.35 -8.86
C THR A 66 -2.58 7.73 -8.25
N PHE A 67 -3.80 8.02 -7.79
CA PHE A 67 -4.10 9.27 -7.12
C PHE A 67 -3.27 9.44 -5.84
N GLU A 68 -3.19 8.43 -4.98
CA GLU A 68 -2.35 8.48 -3.77
C GLU A 68 -0.89 8.82 -4.10
N LEU A 69 -0.31 8.14 -5.10
CA LEU A 69 1.11 8.28 -5.44
C LEU A 69 1.44 9.61 -6.12
N PHE A 70 0.50 10.21 -6.84
CA PHE A 70 0.79 11.33 -7.74
C PHE A 70 -0.10 12.56 -7.56
N ALA A 71 -1.08 12.57 -6.66
CA ALA A 71 -2.00 13.70 -6.49
C ALA A 71 -1.30 15.03 -6.16
N GLN A 72 -0.15 14.96 -5.48
CA GLN A 72 0.65 16.13 -5.12
C GLN A 72 1.86 16.29 -6.05
N SER A 73 2.69 15.26 -6.15
CA SER A 73 3.85 15.19 -7.03
C SER A 73 4.38 13.76 -7.05
N PRO A 74 5.12 13.32 -8.09
CA PRO A 74 5.76 12.02 -8.04
C PRO A 74 6.73 11.91 -6.83
N PRO A 75 6.83 10.74 -6.15
CA PRO A 75 7.60 10.61 -4.91
C PRO A 75 9.05 11.06 -5.01
N PHE A 76 9.72 10.80 -6.13
CA PHE A 76 11.12 11.19 -6.33
C PHE A 76 11.33 12.72 -6.32
N ALA A 77 10.39 13.48 -6.90
CA ALA A 77 10.46 14.93 -6.94
C ALA A 77 10.20 15.52 -5.55
N GLN A 78 9.24 14.94 -4.83
CA GLN A 78 8.93 15.29 -3.45
C GLN A 78 10.12 15.06 -2.52
N GLN A 79 10.77 13.89 -2.63
CA GLN A 79 11.98 13.56 -1.85
C GLN A 79 13.16 14.49 -2.19
N MET A 80 13.37 14.80 -3.47
CA MET A 80 14.41 15.73 -3.89
C MET A 80 14.17 17.15 -3.33
N ALA A 81 12.92 17.60 -3.32
CA ALA A 81 12.55 18.88 -2.71
C ALA A 81 12.84 18.88 -1.20
N VAL A 82 12.52 17.81 -0.47
CA VAL A 82 12.87 17.69 0.96
C VAL A 82 14.37 17.70 1.15
N PHE A 83 15.13 16.92 0.37
CA PHE A 83 16.59 16.86 0.47
C PHE A 83 17.26 18.22 0.24
N ASN A 84 16.80 18.98 -0.76
CA ASN A 84 17.37 20.28 -1.10
C ASN A 84 17.04 21.37 -0.09
N ASN A 85 15.91 21.27 0.64
CA ASN A 85 15.43 22.31 1.54
C ASN A 85 15.61 21.98 3.03
N PHE A 86 15.90 20.72 3.39
CA PHE A 86 16.10 20.32 4.78
C PHE A 86 17.52 20.67 5.27
N ASP A 87 17.61 21.37 6.41
CA ASP A 87 18.90 21.71 7.00
C ASP A 87 19.56 20.48 7.66
N LEU A 88 20.56 19.94 6.96
CA LEU A 88 21.36 18.81 7.43
C LEU A 88 22.58 19.21 8.26
N GLU A 89 22.92 20.50 8.39
CA GLU A 89 24.14 20.91 9.10
C GLU A 89 24.19 20.50 10.58
N PRO A 90 23.10 20.58 11.36
CA PRO A 90 23.12 20.12 12.76
C PRO A 90 23.49 18.63 12.88
N ASN A 91 22.96 17.79 12.00
CA ASN A 91 23.27 16.35 11.95
C ASN A 91 24.72 16.11 11.52
N ARG A 92 25.20 16.84 10.50
CA ARG A 92 26.59 16.77 10.03
C ARG A 92 27.56 17.16 11.13
N GLU A 93 27.24 18.20 11.91
CA GLU A 93 28.08 18.66 13.01
C GLU A 93 28.19 17.63 14.14
N LEU A 94 27.08 16.95 14.46
CA LEU A 94 27.10 15.84 15.43
C LEU A 94 28.02 14.71 14.98
N VAL A 95 27.95 14.32 13.70
CA VAL A 95 28.83 13.30 13.12
C VAL A 95 30.30 13.75 13.11
N ARG A 96 30.59 15.00 12.73
CA ARG A 96 31.95 15.57 12.75
C ARG A 96 32.56 15.51 14.15
N LYS A 97 31.80 15.92 15.17
CA LYS A 97 32.23 15.87 16.57
C LYS A 97 32.52 14.43 17.03
N ALA A 98 31.63 13.50 16.72
CA ALA A 98 31.81 12.09 17.08
C ALA A 98 33.01 11.44 16.39
N ALA A 99 33.28 11.80 15.13
CA ALA A 99 34.39 11.28 14.35
C ALA A 99 35.73 12.00 14.57
N GLY A 100 35.77 13.06 15.39
CA GLY A 100 36.97 13.88 15.58
C GLY A 100 37.40 14.65 14.32
N ILE A 101 36.48 14.86 13.37
CA ILE A 101 36.76 15.54 12.09
C ILE A 101 36.62 17.04 12.29
N LYS A 102 37.67 17.80 11.96
CA LYS A 102 37.63 19.27 11.95
C LYS A 102 36.99 19.77 10.65
N PRO A 103 36.18 20.84 10.67
CA PRO A 103 35.61 21.41 9.45
C PRO A 103 36.74 21.86 8.52
N ASN A 104 36.75 21.32 7.29
CA ASN A 104 37.70 21.72 6.28
C ASN A 104 37.26 23.08 5.70
N THR A 105 38.10 24.11 5.79
CA THR A 105 37.77 25.50 5.45
C THR A 105 37.73 25.79 3.95
N THR A 106 37.88 24.78 3.09
CA THR A 106 37.83 24.94 1.63
C THR A 106 36.37 25.06 1.19
N LYS A 107 35.92 26.29 0.91
CA LYS A 107 34.60 26.58 0.32
C LYS A 107 34.44 25.79 -0.97
N SER A 108 33.67 24.71 -0.93
CA SER A 108 33.24 24.00 -2.13
C SER A 108 32.17 24.84 -2.83
N SER A 109 32.56 25.52 -3.91
CA SER A 109 31.65 26.16 -4.85
C SER A 109 30.91 25.11 -5.67
N ILE A 110 30.01 24.36 -5.05
CA ILE A 110 29.05 23.56 -5.79
C ILE A 110 27.73 24.31 -5.69
N ARG A 111 27.50 25.19 -6.67
CA ARG A 111 26.15 25.59 -7.06
C ARG A 111 25.61 24.46 -7.93
N LEU A 112 24.53 23.83 -7.48
CA LEU A 112 23.61 23.13 -8.35
C LEU A 112 22.57 24.15 -8.83
#